data_AF-A0A5N5QCQ1-F1
#
_entry.id   AF-A0A5N5QCQ1-F1
#
_cell.length_a   1.000
_cell.length_b   1.000
_cell.length_c   1.000
_cell.angle_alpha   90.00
_cell.angle_beta   90.00
_cell.angle_gamma   90.00
#
_symmetry.space_group_name_H-M   'P 1'
#
loop_
_entity.id
_entity.type
_entity.pdbx_description
1 polymer ?
#
loop_
_entity_poly.entity_id
_entity_poly.type
_entity_poly.pdbx_seq_one_letter_code
_entity_poly.pdbx_strand_id
1 'polypeptide(L)'
;MPKPEPTVPKKLKRPRGLLASRKAGESSTEPEPASKKARAEGSQNPNQVKFEDWQDLEELFENALDALYGSNWTSAIPLVRGVLHECTRLVSVHKDPTTIYSPLDRGDKGKDVNGTPASAFYTIYASAWFLMSTFARNDASLLAQGEPTEPSEYILSSLAACEKGQEALEARKQPKAWDLELTWGRALVSAAQSLVNPEDDAQATTADQNEIAGARARYTGPNASTALDRAFEHLSYATKHRPTGLTNDETEQERGTRDERFTRVLLETTQEMLAITEQLQEITEFSENVSHLDNARTLFVEVEQFSNVPAETRTQAIFGAAQAGLAIGSAMAERLEDEEQDSDVEETKGSSALRKSAIRNLKEVIERFDMVREMSSAKENHKGSPIDDDEIKPLLQEALVTLATLLPEGSEQEAMYARYRDEDGALEEDSDNEE
;
A
#
# COMPACT_ATOMS: atom_id res chain seq x y z
N MET A 1 -21.91 52.92 6.28
CA MET A 1 -22.49 52.79 4.93
C MET A 1 -21.95 53.89 4.04
N PRO A 2 -21.29 53.52 2.94
CA PRO A 2 -21.84 53.80 1.61
C PRO A 2 -21.84 52.54 0.71
N LYS A 3 -22.83 52.45 -0.20
CA LYS A 3 -23.00 51.38 -1.19
C LYS A 3 -22.11 51.65 -2.43
N PRO A 4 -21.49 50.62 -3.02
CA PRO A 4 -20.85 50.72 -4.34
C PRO A 4 -21.81 50.38 -5.49
N GLU A 5 -21.62 51.08 -6.61
CA GLU A 5 -22.29 50.89 -7.90
C GLU A 5 -21.78 49.64 -8.67
N PRO A 6 -22.56 49.09 -9.63
CA PRO A 6 -22.29 47.80 -10.23
C PRO A 6 -21.43 47.90 -11.51
N THR A 7 -20.37 47.11 -11.61
CA THR A 7 -19.61 46.90 -12.84
C THR A 7 -19.84 45.52 -13.43
N VAL A 8 -20.26 45.52 -14.70
CA VAL A 8 -20.63 44.37 -15.55
C VAL A 8 -19.42 43.49 -15.92
N PRO A 9 -19.51 42.15 -15.85
CA PRO A 9 -18.42 41.26 -16.26
C PRO A 9 -18.36 41.04 -17.79
N LYS A 10 -17.14 41.13 -18.34
CA LYS A 10 -16.81 40.94 -19.77
C LYS A 10 -16.89 39.47 -20.19
N LYS A 11 -17.60 39.20 -21.29
CA LYS A 11 -17.63 37.92 -22.02
C LYS A 11 -16.54 37.88 -23.10
N LEU A 12 -15.71 36.84 -23.15
CA LEU A 12 -14.89 36.43 -24.30
C LEU A 12 -14.88 34.89 -24.36
N LYS A 13 -15.70 34.28 -25.22
CA LYS A 13 -15.47 33.81 -26.62
C LYS A 13 -14.80 32.43 -26.70
N ARG A 14 -15.64 31.40 -26.87
CA ARG A 14 -15.30 30.05 -27.36
C ARG A 14 -15.00 30.10 -28.87
N PRO A 15 -14.00 29.39 -29.40
CA PRO A 15 -13.93 29.10 -30.83
C PRO A 15 -14.66 27.80 -31.16
N ARG A 16 -15.63 27.91 -32.07
CA ARG A 16 -16.31 26.81 -32.78
C ARG A 16 -15.56 26.53 -34.10
N GLY A 17 -15.55 25.26 -34.48
CA GLY A 17 -15.74 24.84 -35.88
C GLY A 17 -14.47 24.52 -36.67
N LEU A 18 -14.19 23.22 -36.82
CA LEU A 18 -13.24 22.68 -37.80
C LEU A 18 -13.99 21.66 -38.66
N LEU A 19 -14.58 22.14 -39.76
CA LEU A 19 -14.99 21.28 -40.88
C LEU A 19 -14.76 22.02 -42.21
N ALA A 20 -14.03 21.33 -43.07
CA ALA A 20 -13.97 21.38 -44.54
C ALA A 20 -13.31 22.58 -45.25
N SER A 21 -12.21 22.29 -45.97
CA SER A 21 -12.24 22.33 -47.45
C SER A 21 -11.03 21.64 -48.09
N ARG A 22 -11.33 20.79 -49.07
CA ARG A 22 -10.40 20.23 -50.08
C ARG A 22 -10.07 21.31 -51.12
N LYS A 23 -8.80 21.38 -51.57
CA LYS A 23 -8.45 21.56 -52.99
C LYS A 23 -7.00 21.17 -53.27
N ALA A 24 -6.77 20.63 -54.46
CA ALA A 24 -5.60 19.90 -54.92
C ALA A 24 -4.48 20.79 -55.49
N GLY A 25 -3.26 20.23 -55.54
CA GLY A 25 -2.29 20.51 -56.61
C GLY A 25 -0.82 20.61 -56.18
N GLU A 26 -0.04 19.66 -56.71
CA GLU A 26 1.40 19.70 -57.04
C GLU A 26 2.46 19.10 -56.10
N SER A 27 3.32 18.33 -56.77
CA SER A 27 4.24 17.31 -56.31
C SER A 27 5.62 17.85 -55.98
N SER A 28 6.25 17.34 -54.92
CA SER A 28 7.69 17.05 -54.92
C SER A 28 8.00 15.94 -53.92
N THR A 29 8.90 15.06 -54.35
CA THR A 29 9.33 13.79 -53.76
C THR A 29 10.52 13.99 -52.81
N GLU A 30 10.44 13.47 -51.58
CA GLU A 30 11.51 12.73 -50.87
C GLU A 30 10.98 12.12 -49.54
N PRO A 31 11.55 11.01 -49.03
CA PRO A 31 10.86 10.11 -48.10
C PRO A 31 11.19 10.35 -46.62
N GLU A 32 10.17 10.25 -45.77
CA GLU A 32 10.26 10.08 -44.31
C GLU A 32 9.43 8.83 -43.87
N PRO A 33 9.60 8.32 -42.63
CA PRO A 33 9.81 6.90 -42.35
C PRO A 33 8.53 6.07 -42.17
N ALA A 34 8.70 4.76 -42.24
CA ALA A 34 7.67 3.73 -42.24
C ALA A 34 6.66 3.84 -41.08
N SER A 35 5.50 4.41 -41.38
CA SER A 35 4.29 4.30 -40.57
C SER A 35 3.66 2.91 -40.68
N LYS A 36 3.44 2.30 -39.51
CA LYS A 36 2.32 1.42 -39.13
C LYS A 36 1.63 0.66 -40.27
N LYS A 37 1.95 -0.63 -40.37
CA LYS A 37 1.19 -1.62 -41.14
C LYS A 37 -0.21 -1.73 -40.53
N ALA A 38 -1.22 -1.27 -41.27
CA ALA A 38 -2.62 -1.57 -40.99
C ALA A 38 -2.83 -3.10 -41.01
N ARG A 39 -3.25 -3.66 -39.87
CA ARG A 39 -3.59 -5.08 -39.74
C ARG A 39 -4.89 -5.32 -40.49
N ALA A 40 -4.83 -6.21 -41.48
CA ALA A 40 -5.96 -6.63 -42.28
C ALA A 40 -7.09 -7.16 -41.37
N GLU A 41 -8.31 -6.76 -41.71
CA GLU A 41 -9.56 -7.28 -41.18
C GLU A 41 -9.63 -8.80 -41.38
N GLY A 42 -9.21 -9.55 -40.35
CA GLY A 42 -9.51 -10.96 -40.21
C GLY A 42 -10.76 -11.11 -39.36
N SER A 43 -11.81 -11.68 -39.94
CA SER A 43 -13.05 -12.09 -39.26
C SER A 43 -12.75 -12.94 -38.01
N GLN A 44 -12.62 -12.31 -36.84
CA GLN A 44 -12.60 -12.99 -35.54
C GLN A 44 -14.04 -13.36 -35.18
N ASN A 45 -14.30 -14.64 -34.88
CA ASN A 45 -15.51 -15.01 -34.17
C ASN A 45 -15.45 -14.32 -32.78
N PRO A 46 -16.41 -13.45 -32.43
CA PRO A 46 -16.36 -12.69 -31.17
C PRO A 46 -16.46 -13.55 -29.90
N ASN A 47 -16.70 -14.86 -30.05
CA ASN A 47 -16.92 -15.80 -28.95
C ASN A 47 -15.77 -16.79 -28.71
N GLN A 48 -14.60 -16.60 -29.31
CA GLN A 48 -13.46 -17.48 -29.07
C GLN A 48 -12.29 -16.68 -28.48
N VAL A 49 -12.10 -16.80 -27.17
CA VAL A 49 -10.89 -16.32 -26.49
C VAL A 49 -9.77 -17.34 -26.74
N LYS A 50 -8.58 -16.82 -26.97
CA LYS A 50 -7.37 -17.55 -27.28
C LYS A 50 -6.27 -17.21 -26.29
N PHE A 51 -5.16 -17.94 -26.39
CA PHE A 51 -3.96 -17.66 -25.61
C PHE A 51 -3.39 -16.27 -25.90
N GLU A 52 -3.53 -15.75 -27.13
CA GLU A 52 -3.10 -14.38 -27.45
C GLU A 52 -3.88 -13.32 -26.67
N ASP A 53 -5.17 -13.53 -26.37
CA ASP A 53 -5.95 -12.60 -25.55
C ASP A 53 -5.42 -12.53 -24.10
N TRP A 54 -4.88 -13.64 -23.59
CA TRP A 54 -4.21 -13.67 -22.28
C TRP A 54 -2.92 -12.86 -22.31
N GLN A 55 -2.09 -13.02 -23.35
CA GLN A 55 -0.84 -12.27 -23.49
C GLN A 55 -1.09 -10.77 -23.66
N ASP A 56 -2.11 -10.40 -24.44
CA ASP A 56 -2.50 -9.00 -24.63
C ASP A 56 -2.96 -8.38 -23.29
N LEU A 57 -3.64 -9.14 -22.42
CA LEU A 57 -4.01 -8.70 -21.07
C LEU A 57 -2.80 -8.50 -20.16
N GLU A 58 -1.84 -9.44 -20.16
CA GLU A 58 -0.58 -9.31 -19.40
C GLU A 58 0.18 -8.04 -19.83
N GLU A 59 0.34 -7.82 -21.13
CA GLU A 59 1.01 -6.63 -21.67
C GLU A 59 0.25 -5.34 -21.31
N LEU A 60 -1.08 -5.34 -21.39
CA LEU A 60 -1.90 -4.19 -21.02
C LEU A 60 -1.75 -3.84 -19.53
N PHE A 61 -1.69 -4.85 -18.65
CA PHE A 61 -1.52 -4.63 -17.23
C PHE A 61 -0.13 -4.13 -16.87
N GLU A 62 0.94 -4.68 -17.47
CA GLU A 62 2.30 -4.15 -17.26
C GLU A 62 2.42 -2.69 -17.73
N ASN A 63 1.82 -2.35 -18.87
CA ASN A 63 1.74 -0.95 -19.33
C ASN A 63 1.00 -0.04 -18.33
N ALA A 64 -0.05 -0.56 -17.68
CA ALA A 64 -0.77 0.19 -16.64
C ALA A 64 0.10 0.42 -15.40
N LEU A 65 0.88 -0.59 -14.97
CA LEU A 65 1.81 -0.46 -13.85
C LEU A 65 2.95 0.51 -14.17
N ASP A 66 3.53 0.45 -15.37
CA ASP A 66 4.58 1.37 -15.79
C ASP A 66 4.09 2.81 -15.86
N ALA A 67 2.85 3.01 -16.32
CA ALA A 67 2.20 4.32 -16.29
C ALA A 67 1.97 4.81 -14.85
N LEU A 68 1.51 3.92 -13.95
CA LEU A 68 1.18 4.23 -12.56
C LEU A 68 2.42 4.71 -11.80
N TYR A 69 3.52 4.02 -12.01
CA TYR A 69 4.77 4.24 -11.29
C TYR A 69 5.74 5.18 -12.02
N GLY A 70 5.40 5.59 -13.24
CA GLY A 70 6.12 6.58 -14.01
C GLY A 70 5.77 8.02 -13.62
N SER A 71 6.34 8.98 -14.35
CA SER A 71 6.18 10.41 -14.08
C SER A 71 4.74 10.96 -14.22
N ASN A 72 3.84 10.22 -14.89
CA ASN A 72 2.45 10.63 -15.11
C ASN A 72 1.48 9.51 -14.72
N TRP A 73 1.34 9.28 -13.41
CA TRP A 73 0.49 8.24 -12.86
C TRP A 73 -0.97 8.31 -13.33
N THR A 74 -1.50 9.51 -13.62
CA THR A 74 -2.89 9.69 -14.09
C THR A 74 -3.16 9.03 -15.44
N SER A 75 -2.11 8.77 -16.24
CA SER A 75 -2.22 8.03 -17.50
C SER A 75 -2.50 6.53 -17.28
N ALA A 76 -2.27 6.01 -16.08
CA ALA A 76 -2.60 4.63 -15.72
C ALA A 76 -4.11 4.39 -15.62
N ILE A 77 -4.88 5.41 -15.23
CA ILE A 77 -6.32 5.27 -14.96
C ILE A 77 -7.09 4.70 -16.18
N PRO A 78 -6.97 5.26 -17.41
CA PRO A 78 -7.62 4.65 -18.57
C PRO A 78 -7.08 3.26 -18.92
N LEU A 79 -5.82 2.94 -18.60
CA LEU A 79 -5.24 1.61 -18.81
C LEU A 79 -5.82 0.59 -17.83
N VAL A 80 -5.92 0.92 -16.54
CA VAL A 80 -6.56 0.08 -15.52
C VAL A 80 -8.03 -0.20 -15.87
N ARG A 81 -8.77 0.80 -16.36
CA ARG A 81 -10.12 0.58 -16.90
C ARG A 81 -10.12 -0.38 -18.09
N GLY A 82 -9.13 -0.25 -18.98
CA GLY A 82 -8.92 -1.19 -20.09
C GLY A 82 -8.71 -2.63 -19.61
N VAL A 83 -7.87 -2.82 -18.58
CA VAL A 83 -7.63 -4.12 -17.94
C VAL A 83 -8.93 -4.69 -17.37
N LEU A 84 -9.71 -3.90 -16.63
CA LEU A 84 -10.99 -4.35 -16.06
C LEU A 84 -12.01 -4.73 -17.14
N HIS A 85 -12.11 -3.94 -18.21
CA HIS A 85 -12.97 -4.26 -19.35
C HIS A 85 -12.56 -5.59 -20.00
N GLU A 86 -11.27 -5.81 -20.17
CA GLU A 86 -10.75 -7.03 -20.79
C GLU A 86 -10.92 -8.25 -19.88
N CYS A 87 -10.65 -8.14 -18.58
CA CYS A 87 -10.99 -9.17 -17.60
C CYS A 87 -12.49 -9.52 -17.61
N THR A 88 -13.35 -8.51 -17.67
CA THR A 88 -14.81 -8.71 -17.75
C THR A 88 -15.21 -9.43 -19.04
N ARG A 89 -14.61 -9.06 -20.17
CA ARG A 89 -14.81 -9.75 -21.45
C ARG A 89 -14.43 -11.22 -21.33
N LEU A 90 -13.26 -11.53 -20.77
CA LEU A 90 -12.77 -12.90 -20.60
C LEU A 90 -13.69 -13.74 -19.71
N VAL A 91 -14.13 -13.22 -18.57
CA VAL A 91 -15.07 -13.91 -17.65
C VAL A 91 -16.45 -14.10 -18.29
N SER A 92 -16.90 -13.17 -19.14
CA SER A 92 -18.19 -13.29 -19.82
C SER A 92 -18.23 -14.39 -20.89
N VAL A 93 -17.08 -14.68 -21.52
CA VAL A 93 -16.96 -15.68 -22.59
C VAL A 93 -16.51 -17.04 -22.04
N HIS A 94 -15.68 -17.06 -20.98
CA HIS A 94 -15.13 -18.26 -20.37
C HIS A 94 -15.55 -18.40 -18.90
N LYS A 95 -16.18 -19.53 -18.56
CA LYS A 95 -16.55 -19.86 -17.17
C LYS A 95 -15.33 -19.93 -16.23
N ASP A 96 -14.20 -20.39 -16.74
CA ASP A 96 -12.91 -20.36 -16.04
C ASP A 96 -11.82 -19.87 -17.02
N PRO A 97 -11.51 -18.55 -17.03
CA PRO A 97 -10.47 -17.97 -17.90
C PRO A 97 -9.08 -18.57 -17.65
N THR A 98 -8.82 -19.12 -16.45
CA THR A 98 -7.51 -19.68 -16.11
C THR A 98 -7.16 -20.92 -16.94
N THR A 99 -8.16 -21.59 -17.51
CA THR A 99 -7.97 -22.75 -18.41
C THR A 99 -7.25 -22.41 -19.71
N ILE A 100 -7.20 -21.13 -20.10
CA ILE A 100 -6.53 -20.66 -21.33
C ILE A 100 -5.03 -20.94 -21.28
N TYR A 101 -4.40 -20.74 -20.11
CA TYR A 101 -2.97 -20.91 -19.89
C TYR A 101 -2.63 -22.01 -18.86
N SER A 102 -3.60 -22.42 -18.04
CA SER A 102 -3.46 -23.45 -16.99
C SER A 102 -4.65 -24.42 -17.02
N PRO A 103 -4.68 -25.41 -17.94
CA PRO A 103 -5.77 -26.39 -18.02
C PRO A 103 -5.77 -27.40 -16.85
N LEU A 104 -6.97 -27.85 -16.44
CA LEU A 104 -7.18 -28.77 -15.31
C LEU A 104 -6.66 -30.20 -15.56
N ASP A 105 -6.74 -30.68 -16.80
CA ASP A 105 -6.35 -32.04 -17.17
C ASP A 105 -4.87 -32.09 -17.57
N ARG A 106 -4.01 -32.64 -16.71
CA ARG A 106 -2.73 -33.21 -17.14
C ARG A 106 -2.64 -34.69 -16.79
N GLY A 107 -3.10 -35.50 -17.75
CA GLY A 107 -2.38 -36.74 -18.05
C GLY A 107 -1.02 -36.36 -18.63
N ASP A 108 0.04 -36.95 -18.09
CA ASP A 108 1.43 -36.94 -18.54
C ASP A 108 1.75 -36.19 -19.86
N LYS A 109 2.64 -35.18 -19.76
CA LYS A 109 3.40 -34.51 -20.84
C LYS A 109 2.84 -33.24 -21.52
N GLY A 110 1.97 -32.49 -20.85
CA GLY A 110 1.89 -31.04 -21.10
C GLY A 110 2.93 -30.33 -20.23
N LYS A 111 3.99 -29.76 -20.81
CA LYS A 111 4.79 -28.74 -20.11
C LYS A 111 3.83 -27.64 -19.65
N ASP A 112 4.04 -27.07 -18.46
CA ASP A 112 3.45 -25.77 -18.17
C ASP A 112 3.80 -24.87 -19.33
N VAL A 113 2.78 -24.29 -19.97
CA VAL A 113 3.01 -23.56 -21.21
C VAL A 113 4.03 -22.46 -20.98
N ASN A 114 4.17 -21.94 -19.74
CA ASN A 114 5.32 -21.13 -19.28
C ASN A 114 5.62 -21.15 -17.76
N GLY A 115 4.94 -21.97 -16.96
CA GLY A 115 5.04 -21.93 -15.48
C GLY A 115 4.15 -20.89 -14.82
N THR A 116 3.26 -20.25 -15.58
CA THR A 116 2.28 -19.27 -15.11
C THR A 116 1.32 -19.87 -14.07
N PRO A 117 1.23 -19.32 -12.85
CA PRO A 117 0.30 -19.79 -11.82
C PRO A 117 -1.16 -19.67 -12.28
N ALA A 118 -2.01 -20.61 -11.86
CA ALA A 118 -3.43 -20.58 -12.19
C ALA A 118 -4.13 -19.30 -11.69
N SER A 119 -3.63 -18.69 -10.62
CA SER A 119 -4.10 -17.41 -10.08
C SER A 119 -3.81 -16.21 -10.97
N ALA A 120 -2.90 -16.27 -11.95
CA ALA A 120 -2.35 -15.09 -12.63
C ALA A 120 -3.43 -14.13 -13.17
N PHE A 121 -4.46 -14.65 -13.84
CA PHE A 121 -5.61 -13.86 -14.28
C PHE A 121 -6.30 -13.12 -13.13
N TYR A 122 -6.57 -13.83 -12.04
CA TYR A 122 -7.22 -13.25 -10.87
C TYR A 122 -6.31 -12.30 -10.09
N THR A 123 -4.99 -12.49 -10.12
CA THR A 123 -4.03 -11.53 -9.59
C THR A 123 -4.13 -10.19 -10.34
N ILE A 124 -4.12 -10.22 -11.68
CA ILE A 124 -4.30 -9.02 -12.51
C ILE A 124 -5.66 -8.38 -12.23
N TYR A 125 -6.71 -9.20 -12.19
CA TYR A 125 -8.07 -8.71 -12.00
C TYR A 125 -8.27 -8.06 -10.62
N ALA A 126 -7.78 -8.72 -9.56
CA ALA A 126 -7.78 -8.17 -8.20
C ALA A 126 -6.97 -6.89 -8.12
N SER A 127 -5.75 -6.88 -8.68
CA SER A 127 -4.89 -5.70 -8.68
C SER A 127 -5.55 -4.51 -9.35
N ALA A 128 -6.20 -4.72 -10.50
CA ALA A 128 -6.90 -3.65 -11.22
C ALA A 128 -8.08 -3.08 -10.39
N TRP A 129 -8.84 -3.93 -9.71
CA TRP A 129 -9.87 -3.48 -8.77
C TRP A 129 -9.28 -2.66 -7.61
N PHE A 130 -8.21 -3.14 -7.00
CA PHE A 130 -7.51 -2.43 -5.93
C PHE A 130 -6.94 -1.08 -6.39
N LEU A 131 -6.41 -0.99 -7.62
CA LEU A 131 -5.93 0.27 -8.16
C LEU A 131 -7.08 1.28 -8.36
N MET A 132 -8.26 0.82 -8.79
CA MET A 132 -9.44 1.69 -8.86
C MET A 132 -9.86 2.21 -7.48
N SER A 133 -9.78 1.39 -6.42
CA SER A 133 -10.06 1.87 -5.06
C SER A 133 -9.10 2.98 -4.64
N THR A 134 -7.82 2.85 -5.03
CA THR A 134 -6.79 3.85 -4.77
C THR A 134 -7.08 5.16 -5.50
N PHE A 135 -7.52 5.10 -6.77
CA PHE A 135 -7.93 6.30 -7.51
C PHE A 135 -9.16 6.97 -6.88
N ALA A 136 -10.16 6.18 -6.47
CA ALA A 136 -11.36 6.69 -5.81
C ALA A 136 -11.04 7.41 -4.49
N ARG A 137 -10.14 6.85 -3.68
CA ARG A 137 -9.67 7.47 -2.42
C ARG A 137 -8.90 8.77 -2.65
N ASN A 138 -8.03 8.79 -3.65
CA ASN A 138 -7.16 9.94 -3.90
C ASN A 138 -7.94 11.14 -4.44
N ASP A 139 -8.82 10.91 -5.43
CA ASP A 139 -9.64 11.97 -6.02
C ASP A 139 -10.84 11.35 -6.76
N ALA A 140 -12.02 11.43 -6.14
CA ALA A 140 -13.27 10.92 -6.73
C ALA A 140 -13.63 11.58 -8.07
N SER A 141 -13.08 12.75 -8.42
CA SER A 141 -13.29 13.39 -9.72
C SER A 141 -12.61 12.66 -10.88
N LEU A 142 -11.68 11.75 -10.57
CA LEU A 142 -11.03 10.88 -11.54
C LEU A 142 -11.95 9.75 -12.04
N LEU A 143 -13.05 9.50 -11.34
CA LEU A 143 -14.04 8.48 -11.67
C LEU A 143 -14.93 8.90 -12.84
N ALA A 144 -15.20 7.95 -13.73
CA ALA A 144 -16.10 8.14 -14.85
C ALA A 144 -17.57 8.07 -14.39
N GLN A 145 -18.47 8.62 -15.20
CA GLN A 145 -19.90 8.58 -14.89
C GLN A 145 -20.41 7.13 -14.78
N GLY A 146 -20.99 6.79 -13.62
CA GLY A 146 -21.56 5.47 -13.34
C GLY A 146 -20.59 4.47 -12.72
N GLU A 147 -19.34 4.87 -12.49
CA GLU A 147 -18.41 4.10 -11.65
C GLU A 147 -18.78 4.27 -10.16
N PRO A 148 -18.58 3.23 -9.31
CA PRO A 148 -18.75 3.35 -7.88
C PRO A 148 -17.97 4.52 -7.30
N THR A 149 -18.59 5.32 -6.44
CA THR A 149 -17.88 6.42 -5.75
C THR A 149 -17.20 5.93 -4.48
N GLU A 150 -17.74 4.88 -3.86
CA GLU A 150 -17.22 4.32 -2.62
C GLU A 150 -16.01 3.41 -2.90
N PRO A 151 -14.83 3.72 -2.31
CA PRO A 151 -13.66 2.87 -2.44
C PRO A 151 -13.88 1.43 -1.98
N SER A 152 -14.76 1.23 -0.99
CA SER A 152 -15.06 -0.07 -0.38
C SER A 152 -15.64 -1.07 -1.41
N GLU A 153 -16.42 -0.61 -2.39
CA GLU A 153 -16.95 -1.47 -3.46
C GLU A 153 -15.84 -2.08 -4.34
N TYR A 154 -14.82 -1.28 -4.67
CA TYR A 154 -13.65 -1.74 -5.42
C TYR A 154 -12.79 -2.69 -4.58
N ILE A 155 -12.61 -2.39 -3.28
CA ILE A 155 -11.85 -3.24 -2.36
C ILE A 155 -12.50 -4.62 -2.22
N LEU A 156 -13.82 -4.68 -2.04
CA LEU A 156 -14.56 -5.95 -1.98
C LEU A 156 -14.44 -6.75 -3.29
N SER A 157 -14.49 -6.06 -4.44
CA SER A 157 -14.28 -6.69 -5.75
C SER A 157 -12.87 -7.27 -5.88
N SER A 158 -11.86 -6.57 -5.37
CA SER A 158 -10.48 -7.08 -5.29
C SER A 158 -10.39 -8.33 -4.41
N LEU A 159 -10.98 -8.32 -3.21
CA LEU A 159 -10.96 -9.47 -2.29
C LEU A 159 -11.67 -10.69 -2.88
N ALA A 160 -12.81 -10.49 -3.56
CA ALA A 160 -13.52 -11.55 -4.25
C ALA A 160 -12.69 -12.15 -5.40
N ALA A 161 -11.98 -11.32 -6.17
CA ALA A 161 -11.07 -11.80 -7.20
C ALA A 161 -9.89 -12.58 -6.59
N CYS A 162 -9.33 -12.14 -5.47
CA CYS A 162 -8.28 -12.89 -4.76
C CYS A 162 -8.75 -14.29 -4.33
N GLU A 163 -9.96 -14.38 -3.75
CA GLU A 163 -10.58 -15.66 -3.36
C GLU A 163 -10.72 -16.61 -4.56
N LYS A 164 -11.15 -16.08 -5.72
CA LYS A 164 -11.23 -16.86 -6.96
C LYS A 164 -9.85 -17.31 -7.48
N GLY A 165 -8.83 -16.48 -7.32
CA GLY A 165 -7.44 -16.84 -7.61
C GLY A 165 -6.96 -18.03 -6.77
N GLN A 166 -7.28 -18.02 -5.48
CA GLN A 166 -6.95 -19.10 -4.57
C GLN A 166 -7.73 -20.39 -4.87
N GLU A 167 -9.03 -20.29 -5.13
CA GLU A 167 -9.84 -21.43 -5.59
C GLU A 167 -9.23 -22.06 -6.87
N ALA A 168 -8.73 -21.23 -7.80
CA ALA A 168 -8.11 -21.71 -9.04
C ALA A 168 -6.78 -22.45 -8.80
N LEU A 169 -5.97 -21.99 -7.84
CA LEU A 169 -4.74 -22.67 -7.41
C LEU A 169 -5.07 -24.02 -6.75
N GLU A 170 -6.03 -24.04 -5.83
CA GLU A 170 -6.47 -25.24 -5.11
C GLU A 170 -7.02 -26.31 -6.04
N ALA A 171 -7.86 -25.92 -7.00
CA ALA A 171 -8.41 -26.84 -8.01
C ALA A 171 -7.31 -27.56 -8.81
N ARG A 172 -6.14 -26.92 -8.96
CA ARG A 172 -4.97 -27.45 -9.68
C ARG A 172 -3.87 -27.96 -8.76
N LYS A 173 -4.09 -27.94 -7.43
CA LYS A 173 -3.12 -28.32 -6.41
C LYS A 173 -1.80 -27.56 -6.53
N GLN A 174 -1.86 -26.31 -6.96
CA GLN A 174 -0.71 -25.41 -7.01
C GLN A 174 -0.50 -24.74 -5.65
N PRO A 175 0.75 -24.40 -5.28
CA PRO A 175 1.00 -23.61 -4.07
C PRO A 175 0.40 -22.21 -4.20
N LYS A 176 0.25 -21.51 -3.07
CA LYS A 176 -0.06 -20.07 -3.04
C LYS A 176 0.91 -19.30 -3.93
N ALA A 177 0.41 -18.25 -4.58
CA ALA A 177 1.20 -17.37 -5.43
C ALA A 177 1.51 -16.06 -4.68
N TRP A 178 2.79 -15.68 -4.62
CA TRP A 178 3.24 -14.54 -3.80
C TRP A 178 2.60 -13.21 -4.22
N ASP A 179 2.33 -13.02 -5.50
CA ASP A 179 1.75 -11.83 -6.12
C ASP A 179 0.25 -11.69 -5.82
N LEU A 180 -0.47 -12.82 -5.82
CA LEU A 180 -1.85 -12.89 -5.35
C LEU A 180 -1.92 -12.54 -3.85
N GLU A 181 -1.04 -13.13 -3.05
CA GLU A 181 -0.99 -12.91 -1.60
C GLU A 181 -0.63 -11.45 -1.27
N LEU A 182 0.30 -10.83 -2.01
CA LEU A 182 0.59 -9.40 -1.89
C LEU A 182 -0.68 -8.57 -2.12
N THR A 183 -1.39 -8.82 -3.23
CA THR A 183 -2.61 -8.09 -3.58
C THR A 183 -3.72 -8.29 -2.54
N TRP A 184 -3.83 -9.51 -2.01
CA TRP A 184 -4.80 -9.82 -0.95
C TRP A 184 -4.50 -9.08 0.35
N GLY A 185 -3.24 -9.10 0.79
CA GLY A 185 -2.80 -8.38 1.98
C GLY A 185 -3.11 -6.88 1.87
N ARG A 186 -2.79 -6.27 0.72
CA ARG A 186 -3.11 -4.86 0.43
C ARG A 186 -4.60 -4.54 0.55
N ALA A 187 -5.43 -5.37 -0.11
CA ALA A 187 -6.87 -5.17 -0.09
C ALA A 187 -7.44 -5.33 1.33
N LEU A 188 -6.89 -6.21 2.16
CA LEU A 188 -7.28 -6.37 3.56
C LEU A 188 -6.89 -5.18 4.43
N VAL A 189 -5.68 -4.62 4.26
CA VAL A 189 -5.27 -3.38 4.95
C VAL A 189 -6.24 -2.24 4.63
N SER A 190 -6.50 -1.99 3.34
CA SER A 190 -7.43 -0.92 2.96
C SER A 190 -8.88 -1.19 3.41
N ALA A 191 -9.30 -2.46 3.48
CA ALA A 191 -10.60 -2.82 4.03
C ALA A 191 -10.68 -2.59 5.56
N ALA A 192 -9.57 -2.80 6.28
CA ALA A 192 -9.45 -2.52 7.70
C ALA A 192 -9.60 -1.02 7.99
N GLN A 193 -9.03 -0.15 7.16
CA GLN A 193 -9.21 1.31 7.28
C GLN A 193 -10.70 1.70 7.21
N SER A 194 -11.45 1.11 6.28
CA SER A 194 -12.89 1.37 6.17
C SER A 194 -13.66 0.87 7.41
N LEU A 195 -13.12 -0.10 8.17
CA LEU A 195 -13.77 -0.65 9.38
C LEU A 195 -13.54 0.22 10.61
N VAL A 196 -12.46 1.00 10.62
CA VAL A 196 -12.16 1.98 11.67
C VAL A 196 -13.04 3.23 11.53
N ASN A 197 -13.30 3.67 10.29
CA ASN A 197 -14.11 4.86 9.99
C ASN A 197 -15.43 4.48 9.28
N PRO A 198 -16.44 3.93 9.99
CA PRO A 198 -17.69 3.51 9.37
C PRO A 198 -18.55 4.67 8.85
N GLU A 199 -18.24 5.92 9.24
CA GLU A 199 -18.97 7.11 8.78
C GLU A 199 -18.78 7.39 7.28
N ASP A 200 -17.70 6.89 6.67
CA ASP A 200 -17.46 6.99 5.23
C ASP A 200 -18.40 6.08 4.41
N ASP A 201 -18.90 4.97 4.98
CA ASP A 201 -19.80 4.02 4.29
C ASP A 201 -21.32 4.31 4.52
N ALA A 202 -21.66 5.39 5.25
CA ALA A 202 -23.02 5.60 5.76
C ALA A 202 -24.05 6.12 4.72
N GLN A 203 -23.72 6.21 3.43
CA GLN A 203 -24.61 6.80 2.41
C GLN A 203 -25.43 5.81 1.56
N ALA A 204 -25.35 4.49 1.80
CA ALA A 204 -26.16 3.49 1.07
C ALA A 204 -27.47 3.11 1.79
N THR A 205 -28.52 2.75 1.03
CA THR A 205 -29.83 2.36 1.58
C THR A 205 -29.79 1.03 2.36
N THR A 206 -30.65 0.90 3.38
CA THR A 206 -30.60 -0.14 4.45
C THR A 206 -30.70 -1.61 4.02
N ALA A 207 -31.18 -1.92 2.81
CA ALA A 207 -31.26 -3.30 2.31
C ALA A 207 -29.94 -3.76 1.66
N ASP A 208 -29.30 -2.89 0.86
CA ASP A 208 -27.99 -3.17 0.23
C ASP A 208 -26.87 -3.20 1.27
N GLN A 209 -27.00 -2.40 2.34
CA GLN A 209 -26.02 -2.39 3.45
C GLN A 209 -25.86 -3.76 4.13
N ASN A 210 -26.92 -4.56 4.28
CA ASN A 210 -26.81 -5.87 4.94
C ASN A 210 -26.11 -6.92 4.07
N GLU A 211 -26.31 -6.88 2.75
CA GLU A 211 -25.62 -7.78 1.82
C GLU A 211 -24.15 -7.38 1.66
N ILE A 212 -23.87 -6.08 1.55
CA ILE A 212 -22.51 -5.53 1.53
C ILE A 212 -21.78 -5.81 2.86
N ALA A 213 -22.43 -5.60 4.01
CA ALA A 213 -21.86 -5.92 5.31
C ALA A 213 -21.60 -7.43 5.47
N GLY A 214 -22.49 -8.28 4.96
CA GLY A 214 -22.31 -9.74 4.96
C GLY A 214 -21.14 -10.18 4.06
N ALA A 215 -21.04 -9.62 2.86
CA ALA A 215 -19.91 -9.85 1.94
C ALA A 215 -18.60 -9.35 2.55
N ARG A 216 -18.61 -8.17 3.16
CA ARG A 216 -17.45 -7.59 3.83
C ARG A 216 -16.98 -8.45 4.99
N ALA A 217 -17.88 -8.82 5.91
CA ALA A 217 -17.54 -9.67 7.05
C ALA A 217 -16.99 -11.05 6.62
N ARG A 218 -17.45 -11.60 5.49
CA ARG A 218 -16.87 -12.81 4.89
C ARG A 218 -15.40 -12.60 4.54
N TYR A 219 -15.04 -11.46 3.95
CA TYR A 219 -13.69 -11.21 3.48
C TYR A 219 -12.75 -10.68 4.56
N THR A 220 -13.21 -9.78 5.42
CA THR A 220 -12.36 -9.08 6.41
C THR A 220 -12.38 -9.72 7.78
N GLY A 221 -13.39 -10.54 8.09
CA GLY A 221 -13.70 -10.91 9.47
C GLY A 221 -14.53 -9.84 10.18
N PRO A 222 -14.72 -9.97 11.51
CA PRO A 222 -15.68 -9.18 12.27
C PRO A 222 -15.26 -7.74 12.56
N ASN A 223 -13.96 -7.42 12.53
CA ASN A 223 -13.43 -6.11 12.90
C ASN A 223 -12.11 -5.80 12.17
N ALA A 224 -11.61 -4.57 12.32
CA ALA A 224 -10.37 -4.12 11.68
C ALA A 224 -9.16 -4.94 12.13
N SER A 225 -9.06 -5.28 13.42
CA SER A 225 -7.99 -6.14 13.96
C SER A 225 -7.88 -7.48 13.21
N THR A 226 -8.99 -8.21 13.06
CA THR A 226 -8.98 -9.50 12.33
C THR A 226 -8.54 -9.33 10.88
N ALA A 227 -8.89 -8.21 10.26
CA ALA A 227 -8.46 -7.89 8.90
C ALA A 227 -6.95 -7.61 8.84
N LEU A 228 -6.38 -6.92 9.85
CA LEU A 228 -4.94 -6.65 9.96
C LEU A 228 -4.12 -7.92 10.18
N ASP A 229 -4.56 -8.82 11.07
CA ASP A 229 -3.91 -10.12 11.28
C ASP A 229 -3.82 -10.92 9.97
N ARG A 230 -4.94 -11.03 9.26
CA ARG A 230 -4.98 -11.71 7.96
C ARG A 230 -4.14 -11.00 6.91
N ALA A 231 -4.15 -9.67 6.90
CA ALA A 231 -3.31 -8.89 6.00
C ALA A 231 -1.83 -9.21 6.23
N PHE A 232 -1.38 -9.24 7.48
CA PHE A 232 -0.01 -9.56 7.84
C PHE A 232 0.40 -10.98 7.40
N GLU A 233 -0.47 -11.98 7.56
CA GLU A 233 -0.20 -13.35 7.08
C GLU A 233 0.07 -13.38 5.57
N HIS A 234 -0.79 -12.70 4.80
CA HIS A 234 -0.68 -12.61 3.34
C HIS A 234 0.57 -11.84 2.91
N LEU A 235 0.86 -10.68 3.52
CA LEU A 235 2.04 -9.86 3.23
C LEU A 235 3.33 -10.59 3.59
N SER A 236 3.39 -11.21 4.77
CA SER A 236 4.51 -12.04 5.21
C SER A 236 4.76 -13.21 4.26
N TYR A 237 3.70 -13.86 3.78
CA TYR A 237 3.84 -14.92 2.78
C TYR A 237 4.45 -14.38 1.49
N ALA A 238 3.94 -13.26 0.99
CA ALA A 238 4.41 -12.61 -0.21
C ALA A 238 5.90 -12.24 -0.13
N THR A 239 6.35 -11.63 0.97
CA THR A 239 7.77 -11.31 1.18
C THR A 239 8.65 -12.56 1.12
N LYS A 240 8.27 -13.63 1.83
CA LYS A 240 9.08 -14.84 1.97
C LYS A 240 9.16 -15.69 0.70
N HIS A 241 8.12 -15.67 -0.13
CA HIS A 241 8.00 -16.55 -1.30
C HIS A 241 8.20 -15.83 -2.63
N ARG A 242 8.52 -14.53 -2.60
CA ARG A 242 8.85 -13.76 -3.78
C ARG A 242 10.09 -14.34 -4.49
N PRO A 243 10.07 -14.48 -5.83
CA PRO A 243 11.23 -14.90 -6.60
C PRO A 243 12.41 -13.92 -6.43
N THR A 244 13.57 -14.44 -6.05
CA THR A 244 14.82 -13.67 -5.86
C THR A 244 15.90 -14.00 -6.90
N GLY A 245 15.63 -14.91 -7.83
CA GLY A 245 16.52 -15.26 -8.94
C GLY A 245 16.12 -14.58 -10.26
N LEU A 246 17.08 -14.42 -11.18
CA LEU A 246 16.77 -14.08 -12.57
C LEU A 246 16.09 -15.28 -13.24
N THR A 247 14.97 -15.04 -13.93
CA THR A 247 14.47 -16.01 -14.90
C THR A 247 15.30 -15.93 -16.18
N ASN A 248 15.32 -16.99 -17.00
CA ASN A 248 16.20 -17.06 -18.17
C ASN A 248 15.96 -15.95 -19.21
N ASP A 249 14.79 -15.30 -19.17
CA ASP A 249 14.34 -14.33 -20.16
C ASP A 249 14.24 -12.90 -19.61
N GLU A 250 14.49 -12.68 -18.30
CA GLU A 250 14.35 -11.37 -17.65
C GLU A 250 15.69 -10.62 -17.60
N THR A 251 15.68 -9.35 -18.03
CA THR A 251 16.84 -8.46 -17.93
C THR A 251 17.03 -7.95 -16.50
N GLU A 252 18.27 -7.57 -16.14
CA GLU A 252 18.55 -6.95 -14.85
C GLU A 252 17.74 -5.66 -14.62
N GLN A 253 17.44 -4.92 -15.69
CA GLN A 253 16.65 -3.69 -15.63
C GLN A 253 15.16 -3.96 -15.35
N GLU A 254 14.55 -4.95 -16.01
CA GLU A 254 13.17 -5.35 -15.76
C GLU A 254 13.01 -5.87 -14.33
N ARG A 255 13.99 -6.67 -13.87
CA ARG A 255 14.03 -7.14 -12.49
C ARG A 255 14.15 -5.99 -11.50
N GLY A 256 15.05 -5.04 -11.74
CA GLY A 256 15.20 -3.85 -10.89
C GLY A 256 13.90 -3.07 -10.78
N THR A 257 13.19 -2.89 -11.89
CA THR A 257 11.89 -2.22 -11.92
C THR A 257 10.82 -3.00 -11.13
N ARG A 258 10.80 -4.33 -11.21
CA ARG A 258 9.87 -5.17 -10.43
C ARG A 258 10.22 -5.19 -8.94
N ASP A 259 11.51 -5.23 -8.58
CA ASP A 259 12.01 -5.12 -7.20
C ASP A 259 11.59 -3.78 -6.58
N GLU A 260 11.77 -2.68 -7.32
CA GLU A 260 11.37 -1.34 -6.91
C GLU A 260 9.84 -1.22 -6.75
N ARG A 261 9.05 -1.70 -7.73
CA ARG A 261 7.59 -1.71 -7.65
C ARG A 261 7.11 -2.49 -6.43
N PHE A 262 7.68 -3.67 -6.17
CA PHE A 262 7.32 -4.49 -5.01
C PHE A 262 7.63 -3.78 -3.68
N THR A 263 8.85 -3.26 -3.53
CA THR A 263 9.31 -2.66 -2.27
C THR A 263 8.56 -1.39 -1.93
N ARG A 264 8.25 -0.55 -2.93
CA ARG A 264 7.38 0.62 -2.76
C ARG A 264 5.96 0.21 -2.33
N VAL A 265 5.36 -0.76 -3.01
CA VAL A 265 4.02 -1.23 -2.65
C VAL A 265 3.96 -1.77 -1.23
N LEU A 266 4.95 -2.59 -0.84
CA LEU A 266 5.02 -3.14 0.51
C LEU A 266 5.20 -2.03 1.54
N LEU A 267 6.06 -1.03 1.26
CA LEU A 267 6.25 0.12 2.13
C LEU A 267 4.95 0.92 2.33
N GLU A 268 4.28 1.32 1.24
CA GLU A 268 3.01 2.08 1.29
C GLU A 268 1.94 1.33 2.07
N THR A 269 1.84 0.01 1.85
CA THR A 269 0.86 -0.84 2.54
C THR A 269 1.18 -0.97 4.02
N THR A 270 2.46 -1.05 4.38
CA THR A 270 2.89 -1.14 5.77
C THR A 270 2.69 0.18 6.52
N GLN A 271 2.86 1.33 5.84
CA GLN A 271 2.51 2.65 6.38
C GLN A 271 1.01 2.76 6.66
N GLU A 272 0.16 2.30 5.73
CA GLU A 272 -1.29 2.25 5.95
C GLU A 272 -1.64 1.31 7.12
N MET A 273 -0.98 0.16 7.23
CA MET A 273 -1.15 -0.77 8.36
C MET A 273 -0.78 -0.11 9.70
N LEU A 274 0.33 0.61 9.78
CA LEU A 274 0.76 1.35 10.97
C LEU A 274 -0.29 2.41 11.37
N ALA A 275 -0.72 3.24 10.41
CA ALA A 275 -1.71 4.30 10.67
C ALA A 275 -3.06 3.76 11.17
N ILE A 276 -3.52 2.61 10.65
CA ILE A 276 -4.73 1.94 11.14
C ILE A 276 -4.50 1.42 12.56
N THR A 277 -3.33 0.84 12.84
CA THR A 277 -3.02 0.28 14.16
C THR A 277 -2.99 1.36 15.25
N GLU A 278 -2.45 2.54 14.94
CA GLU A 278 -2.46 3.69 15.84
C GLU A 278 -3.90 4.16 16.15
N GLN A 279 -4.79 4.22 15.14
CA GLN A 279 -6.20 4.54 15.34
C GLN A 279 -6.94 3.50 16.21
N LEU A 280 -6.47 2.25 16.22
CA LEU A 280 -7.05 1.16 17.01
C LEU A 280 -6.57 1.13 18.47
N GLN A 281 -5.55 1.91 18.83
CA GLN A 281 -4.91 1.86 20.16
C GLN A 281 -5.92 2.03 21.31
N GLU A 282 -6.91 2.91 21.16
CA GLU A 282 -7.90 3.17 22.21
C GLU A 282 -8.94 2.04 22.38
N ILE A 283 -9.13 1.18 21.37
CA ILE A 283 -10.23 0.20 21.35
C ILE A 283 -9.76 -1.25 21.38
N THR A 284 -8.48 -1.52 21.14
CA THR A 284 -7.89 -2.87 21.20
C THR A 284 -7.22 -3.13 22.55
N GLU A 285 -7.11 -4.40 22.93
CA GLU A 285 -6.36 -4.76 24.13
C GLU A 285 -4.86 -4.46 23.94
N PHE A 286 -4.16 -4.08 25.01
CA PHE A 286 -2.73 -3.74 24.97
C PHE A 286 -1.87 -4.80 24.24
N SER A 287 -2.06 -6.09 24.53
CA SER A 287 -1.28 -7.15 23.89
C SER A 287 -1.58 -7.30 22.40
N GLU A 288 -2.81 -7.03 21.99
CA GLU A 288 -3.25 -7.07 20.60
C GLU A 288 -2.69 -5.87 19.83
N ASN A 289 -2.76 -4.66 20.41
CA ASN A 289 -2.18 -3.47 19.82
C ASN A 289 -0.66 -3.60 19.59
N VAL A 290 0.08 -4.01 20.62
CA VAL A 290 1.54 -4.25 20.53
C VAL A 290 1.86 -5.30 19.47
N SER A 291 1.04 -6.35 19.34
CA SER A 291 1.21 -7.37 18.30
C SER A 291 1.04 -6.80 16.89
N HIS A 292 0.03 -5.96 16.66
CA HIS A 292 -0.18 -5.32 15.37
C HIS A 292 0.94 -4.33 15.01
N LEU A 293 1.42 -3.55 15.98
CA LEU A 293 2.57 -2.66 15.78
C LEU A 293 3.84 -3.45 15.45
N ASP A 294 4.07 -4.59 16.13
CA ASP A 294 5.22 -5.45 15.86
C ASP A 294 5.14 -6.12 14.47
N ASN A 295 3.93 -6.49 14.04
CA ASN A 295 3.68 -6.97 12.69
C ASN A 295 4.04 -5.91 11.63
N ALA A 296 3.60 -4.66 11.81
CA ALA A 296 3.96 -3.55 10.91
C ALA A 296 5.48 -3.29 10.92
N ARG A 297 6.10 -3.24 12.11
CA ARG A 297 7.56 -3.11 12.27
C ARG A 297 8.32 -4.21 11.54
N THR A 298 7.85 -5.45 11.63
CA THR A 298 8.45 -6.62 10.95
C THR A 298 8.46 -6.41 9.44
N LEU A 299 7.36 -5.96 8.83
CA LEU A 299 7.30 -5.70 7.40
C LEU A 299 8.22 -4.54 6.96
N PHE A 300 8.34 -3.48 7.76
CA PHE A 300 9.30 -2.41 7.47
C PHE A 300 10.75 -2.93 7.47
N VAL A 301 11.11 -3.77 8.44
CA VAL A 301 12.43 -4.41 8.50
C VAL A 301 12.65 -5.36 7.32
N GLU A 302 11.61 -6.07 6.86
CA GLU A 302 11.70 -6.87 5.64
C GLU A 302 11.97 -6.00 4.41
N VAL A 303 11.33 -4.83 4.29
CA VAL A 303 11.61 -3.87 3.20
C VAL A 303 13.08 -3.43 3.21
N GLU A 304 13.63 -3.14 4.39
CA GLU A 304 15.03 -2.73 4.57
C GLU A 304 16.04 -3.76 4.03
N GLN A 305 15.74 -5.05 4.24
CA GLN A 305 16.65 -6.18 3.94
C GLN A 305 16.76 -6.52 2.45
N PHE A 306 15.91 -5.97 1.58
CA PHE A 306 16.02 -6.20 0.15
C PHE A 306 17.27 -5.53 -0.45
N SER A 307 17.98 -6.28 -1.30
CA SER A 307 19.29 -5.87 -1.84
C SER A 307 19.22 -4.70 -2.83
N ASN A 308 18.11 -4.57 -3.57
CA ASN A 308 17.95 -3.62 -4.68
C ASN A 308 16.91 -2.52 -4.36
N VAL A 309 16.87 -2.07 -3.11
CA VAL A 309 15.93 -1.03 -2.67
C VAL A 309 16.54 0.35 -2.95
N PRO A 310 15.81 1.27 -3.60
CA PRO A 310 16.24 2.66 -3.70
C PRO A 310 16.56 3.23 -2.33
N ALA A 311 17.64 4.02 -2.22
CA ALA A 311 18.06 4.57 -0.94
C ALA A 311 16.94 5.35 -0.23
N GLU A 312 16.05 6.00 -1.00
CA GLU A 312 14.87 6.71 -0.49
C GLU A 312 13.89 5.76 0.21
N THR A 313 13.46 4.70 -0.47
CA THR A 313 12.57 3.66 0.07
C THR A 313 13.18 2.97 1.29
N ARG A 314 14.50 2.76 1.30
CA ARG A 314 15.20 2.21 2.47
C ARG A 314 15.16 3.17 3.66
N THR A 315 15.42 4.46 3.45
CA THR A 315 15.33 5.48 4.51
C THR A 315 13.90 5.54 5.08
N GLN A 316 12.87 5.51 4.24
CA GLN A 316 11.47 5.47 4.67
C GLN A 316 11.11 4.19 5.43
N ALA A 317 11.65 3.04 5.04
CA ALA A 317 11.44 1.78 5.75
C ALA A 317 12.05 1.79 7.16
N ILE A 318 13.29 2.29 7.30
CA ILE A 318 13.95 2.42 8.60
C ILE A 318 13.16 3.38 9.51
N PHE A 319 12.70 4.49 8.95
CA PHE A 319 11.87 5.46 9.67
C PHE A 319 10.53 4.87 10.12
N GLY A 320 9.80 4.18 9.24
CA GLY A 320 8.56 3.51 9.60
C GLY A 320 8.75 2.43 10.67
N ALA A 321 9.85 1.66 10.62
CA ALA A 321 10.20 0.72 11.67
C ALA A 321 10.48 1.42 13.01
N ALA A 322 11.10 2.59 13.00
CA ALA A 322 11.34 3.40 14.19
C ALA A 322 10.03 3.96 14.77
N GLN A 323 9.10 4.44 13.93
CA GLN A 323 7.77 4.89 14.34
C GLN A 323 6.98 3.76 15.00
N ALA A 324 6.90 2.60 14.36
CA ALA A 324 6.23 1.43 14.96
C ALA A 324 6.91 0.99 16.27
N GLY A 325 8.24 1.05 16.34
CA GLY A 325 9.00 0.77 17.57
C GLY A 325 8.70 1.77 18.69
N LEU A 326 8.63 3.07 18.37
CA LEU A 326 8.29 4.13 19.31
C LEU A 326 6.90 3.91 19.88
N ALA A 327 5.89 3.67 19.04
CA ALA A 327 4.53 3.36 19.47
C ALA A 327 4.48 2.15 20.42
N ILE A 328 5.24 1.07 20.12
CA ILE A 328 5.35 -0.07 21.04
C ILE A 328 5.98 0.35 22.37
N GLY A 329 7.06 1.12 22.33
CA GLY A 329 7.77 1.60 23.52
C GLY A 329 6.90 2.49 24.41
N SER A 330 6.19 3.45 23.81
CA SER A 330 5.27 4.36 24.49
C SER A 330 4.09 3.59 25.10
N ALA A 331 3.44 2.68 24.36
CA ALA A 331 2.37 1.86 24.91
C ALA A 331 2.84 0.98 26.09
N MET A 332 4.07 0.43 26.02
CA MET A 332 4.64 -0.31 27.15
C MET A 332 4.93 0.58 28.37
N ALA A 333 5.34 1.83 28.15
CA ALA A 333 5.59 2.80 29.20
C ALA A 333 4.29 3.22 29.90
N GLU A 334 3.28 3.62 29.13
CA GLU A 334 1.93 3.94 29.63
C GLU A 334 1.37 2.80 30.48
N ARG A 335 1.52 1.56 30.01
CA ARG A 335 1.05 0.39 30.76
C ARG A 335 1.76 0.20 32.11
N LEU A 336 3.05 0.55 32.19
CA LEU A 336 3.82 0.50 33.43
C LEU A 336 3.38 1.61 34.39
N GLU A 337 3.11 2.80 33.88
CA GLU A 337 2.60 3.94 34.66
C GLU A 337 1.22 3.64 35.26
N ASP A 338 0.30 3.04 34.47
CA ASP A 338 -1.01 2.58 34.96
C ASP A 338 -0.87 1.57 36.11
N GLU A 339 0.07 0.63 36.00
CA GLU A 339 0.31 -0.40 37.02
C GLU A 339 0.92 0.18 38.31
N GLU A 340 1.71 1.24 38.21
CA GLU A 340 2.28 1.97 39.35
C GLU A 340 1.24 2.86 40.05
N GLN A 341 0.29 3.43 39.32
CA GLN A 341 -0.78 4.26 39.89
C GLN A 341 -1.82 3.45 40.67
N ASP A 342 -2.04 2.18 40.31
CA ASP A 342 -3.13 1.38 40.87
C ASP A 342 -2.83 0.74 42.24
N SER A 343 -1.60 0.79 42.78
CA SER A 343 -1.33 0.35 44.17
C SER A 343 0.10 0.56 44.71
N ASP A 344 0.22 0.58 46.06
CA ASP A 344 1.42 0.28 46.88
C ASP A 344 2.02 -1.14 46.61
N VAL A 345 1.88 -1.72 45.40
CA VAL A 345 2.32 -3.08 45.07
C VAL A 345 3.77 -3.06 44.61
N GLU A 346 4.60 -3.84 45.30
CA GLU A 346 5.98 -4.06 44.88
C GLU A 346 6.07 -4.55 43.42
N GLU A 347 7.08 -4.04 42.70
CA GLU A 347 7.38 -4.37 41.31
C GLU A 347 7.24 -5.87 41.05
N THR A 348 6.24 -6.25 40.26
CA THR A 348 6.02 -7.65 39.91
C THR A 348 7.10 -8.12 38.93
N LYS A 349 7.36 -9.43 38.89
CA LYS A 349 8.25 -10.01 37.87
C LYS A 349 7.80 -9.70 36.44
N GLY A 350 6.48 -9.50 36.23
CA GLY A 350 5.89 -9.11 34.94
C GLY A 350 6.26 -7.68 34.56
N SER A 351 6.00 -6.72 35.45
CA SER A 351 6.35 -5.30 35.27
C SER A 351 7.86 -5.13 35.02
N SER A 352 8.71 -5.84 35.76
CA SER A 352 10.16 -5.80 35.54
C SER A 352 10.60 -6.33 34.16
N ALA A 353 9.91 -7.36 33.64
CA ALA A 353 10.18 -7.90 32.31
C ALA A 353 9.68 -6.99 31.19
N LEU A 354 8.52 -6.35 31.40
CA LEU A 354 7.95 -5.36 30.49
C LEU A 354 8.85 -4.12 30.40
N ARG A 355 9.28 -3.55 31.53
CA ARG A 355 10.22 -2.42 31.60
C ARG A 355 11.52 -2.71 30.84
N LYS A 356 12.12 -3.89 31.04
CA LYS A 356 13.32 -4.31 30.29
C LYS A 356 13.09 -4.40 28.79
N SER A 357 11.89 -4.78 28.37
CA SER A 357 11.54 -4.87 26.96
C SER A 357 11.31 -3.50 26.35
N ALA A 358 10.62 -2.59 27.06
CA ALA A 358 10.44 -1.19 26.68
C ALA A 358 11.79 -0.46 26.54
N ILE A 359 12.67 -0.55 27.54
CA ILE A 359 14.02 0.06 27.50
C ILE A 359 14.83 -0.45 26.30
N ARG A 360 14.80 -1.77 26.03
CA ARG A 360 15.52 -2.34 24.89
C ARG A 360 14.97 -1.81 23.56
N ASN A 361 13.65 -1.76 23.44
CA ASN A 361 12.98 -1.28 22.24
C ASN A 361 13.30 0.20 21.98
N LEU A 362 13.13 1.07 22.97
CA LEU A 362 13.37 2.51 22.82
C LEU A 362 14.83 2.84 22.47
N LYS A 363 15.80 2.05 22.96
CA LYS A 363 17.20 2.18 22.53
C LYS A 363 17.38 1.89 21.03
N GLU A 364 16.77 0.81 20.53
CA GLU A 364 16.80 0.48 19.11
C GLU A 364 16.12 1.59 18.27
N VAL A 365 15.01 2.13 18.75
CA VAL A 365 14.28 3.24 18.10
C VAL A 365 15.16 4.47 17.94
N ILE A 366 15.84 4.89 19.02
CA ILE A 366 16.77 6.03 18.99
C ILE A 366 17.89 5.79 17.98
N GLU A 367 18.50 4.61 17.97
CA GLU A 367 19.54 4.24 17.01
C GLU A 367 19.04 4.29 15.56
N ARG A 368 17.79 3.88 15.31
CA ARG A 368 17.17 3.96 13.98
C ARG A 368 16.91 5.41 13.54
N PHE A 369 16.42 6.28 14.43
CA PHE A 369 16.25 7.70 14.10
C PHE A 369 17.58 8.39 13.78
N ASP A 370 18.64 8.06 14.52
CA ASP A 370 19.99 8.52 14.23
C ASP A 370 20.46 8.05 12.84
N MET A 371 20.23 6.77 12.51
CA MET A 371 20.54 6.23 11.19
C MET A 371 19.78 6.98 10.07
N VAL A 372 18.50 7.30 10.26
CA VAL A 372 17.72 8.07 9.29
C VAL A 372 18.32 9.46 9.09
N ARG A 373 18.66 10.20 10.16
CA ARG A 373 19.32 11.52 10.05
C ARG A 373 20.65 11.46 9.31
N GLU A 374 21.48 10.46 9.60
CA GLU A 374 22.76 10.27 8.90
C GLU A 374 22.55 10.02 7.40
N MET A 375 21.58 9.18 7.04
CA MET A 375 21.25 8.88 5.65
C MET A 375 20.64 10.08 4.91
N SER A 376 19.89 10.92 5.61
CA SER A 376 19.27 12.15 5.08
C SER A 376 20.30 13.27 4.86
N SER A 377 21.23 13.46 5.80
CA SER A 377 22.29 14.48 5.71
C SER A 377 23.36 14.17 4.67
N ALA A 378 23.63 12.89 4.38
CA ALA A 378 24.58 12.49 3.33
C ALA A 378 24.16 12.86 1.90
N LYS A 379 22.91 13.33 1.68
CA LYS A 379 22.30 13.61 0.37
C LYS A 379 22.29 15.09 -0.07
N GLU A 380 23.25 15.91 0.33
CA GLU A 380 23.34 17.35 -0.05
C GLU A 380 23.33 17.68 -1.57
N ASN A 381 23.44 16.71 -2.49
CA ASN A 381 23.59 16.98 -3.94
C ASN A 381 22.41 16.57 -4.85
N HIS A 382 21.32 15.99 -4.34
CA HIS A 382 20.13 15.70 -5.14
C HIS A 382 18.86 16.12 -4.39
N LYS A 383 17.92 16.75 -5.12
CA LYS A 383 16.67 17.34 -4.61
C LYS A 383 16.02 16.52 -3.48
N GLY A 384 15.94 17.12 -2.28
CA GLY A 384 15.08 16.70 -1.17
C GLY A 384 15.55 15.44 -0.45
N SER A 385 15.80 15.54 0.86
CA SER A 385 15.72 14.37 1.73
C SER A 385 14.27 13.86 1.72
N PRO A 386 14.01 12.54 1.69
CA PRO A 386 12.65 12.02 1.79
C PRO A 386 11.99 12.28 3.14
N ILE A 387 12.78 12.52 4.19
CA ILE A 387 12.31 12.77 5.55
C ILE A 387 13.09 13.96 6.08
N ASP A 388 12.37 15.00 6.51
CA ASP A 388 12.97 16.20 7.11
C ASP A 388 13.38 15.95 8.56
N ASP A 389 14.40 16.66 9.04
CA ASP A 389 14.79 16.61 10.44
C ASP A 389 13.64 17.10 11.35
N ASP A 390 12.80 18.00 10.85
CA ASP A 390 11.58 18.47 11.50
C ASP A 390 10.55 17.34 11.75
N GLU A 391 10.58 16.26 10.96
CA GLU A 391 9.73 15.07 11.19
C GLU A 391 10.36 14.10 12.21
N ILE A 392 11.69 13.99 12.23
CA ILE A 392 12.42 13.04 13.09
C ILE A 392 12.52 13.57 14.52
N LYS A 393 12.82 14.86 14.65
CA LYS A 393 13.10 15.53 15.93
C LYS A 393 12.02 15.32 17.00
N PRO A 394 10.71 15.56 16.75
CA PRO A 394 9.69 15.36 17.77
C PRO A 394 9.59 13.89 18.23
N LEU A 395 9.72 12.94 17.30
CA LEU A 395 9.66 11.51 17.60
C LEU A 395 10.89 11.06 18.40
N LEU A 396 12.07 11.59 18.09
CA LEU A 396 13.28 11.33 18.85
C LEU A 396 13.19 11.94 20.26
N GLN A 397 12.65 13.15 20.40
CA GLN A 397 12.39 13.77 21.70
C GLN A 397 11.49 12.89 22.56
N GLU A 398 10.38 12.39 22.00
CA GLU A 398 9.48 11.44 22.66
C GLU A 398 10.23 10.17 23.08
N ALA A 399 10.97 9.54 22.18
CA ALA A 399 11.73 8.33 22.48
C ALA A 399 12.73 8.54 23.63
N LEU A 400 13.41 9.70 23.66
CA LEU A 400 14.40 10.06 24.68
C LEU A 400 13.76 10.29 26.05
N VAL A 401 12.66 11.06 26.12
CA VAL A 401 12.00 11.35 27.39
C VAL A 401 11.33 10.09 27.95
N THR A 402 10.65 9.30 27.12
CA THR A 402 10.04 8.03 27.53
C THR A 402 11.09 7.04 28.04
N LEU A 403 12.24 6.95 27.36
CA LEU A 403 13.35 6.12 27.83
C LEU A 403 13.93 6.63 29.15
N ALA A 404 14.09 7.95 29.31
CA ALA A 404 14.59 8.55 30.53
C ALA A 404 13.69 8.25 31.74
N THR A 405 12.37 8.32 31.57
CA THR A 405 11.39 7.99 32.62
C THR A 405 11.47 6.53 33.05
N LEU A 406 11.76 5.61 32.11
CA LEU A 406 11.83 4.17 32.41
C LEU A 406 13.15 3.73 33.06
N LEU A 407 14.24 4.48 32.86
CA LEU A 407 15.57 4.17 33.38
C LEU A 407 15.67 4.45 34.89
N PRO A 408 16.43 3.64 35.65
CA PRO A 408 16.72 3.96 37.04
C PRO A 408 17.58 5.23 37.14
N GLU A 409 17.46 5.93 38.28
CA GLU A 409 18.28 7.11 38.57
C GLU A 409 19.79 6.81 38.39
N GLY A 410 20.45 7.67 37.62
CA GLY A 410 21.88 7.58 37.37
C GLY A 410 22.33 8.20 36.06
N SER A 411 23.58 7.96 35.71
CA SER A 411 24.25 8.60 34.57
C SER A 411 23.57 8.32 33.22
N GLU A 412 22.92 7.16 33.07
CA GLU A 412 22.25 6.80 31.82
C GLU A 412 20.96 7.60 31.63
N GLN A 413 20.15 7.74 32.69
CA GLN A 413 18.95 8.60 32.67
C GLN A 413 19.33 10.06 32.44
N GLU A 414 20.33 10.58 33.16
CA GLU A 414 20.81 11.96 32.99
C GLU A 414 21.30 12.23 31.56
N ALA A 415 21.95 11.25 30.92
CA ALA A 415 22.38 11.36 29.53
C ALA A 415 21.20 11.46 28.55
N MET A 416 20.12 10.71 28.77
CA MET A 416 18.91 10.81 27.95
C MET A 416 18.25 12.18 28.08
N TYR A 417 18.10 12.71 29.30
CA TYR A 417 17.56 14.06 29.51
C TYR A 417 18.47 15.17 28.96
N ALA A 418 19.80 15.00 29.05
CA ALA A 418 20.74 15.93 28.44
C ALA A 418 20.56 15.97 26.92
N ARG A 419 20.49 14.80 26.28
CA ARG A 419 20.23 14.70 24.84
C ARG A 419 18.86 15.26 24.46
N TYR A 420 17.82 14.99 25.23
CA TYR A 420 16.48 15.57 25.02
C TYR A 420 16.52 17.12 24.99
N ARG A 421 17.28 17.75 25.90
CA ARG A 421 17.48 19.21 25.90
C ARG A 421 18.30 19.69 24.70
N ASP A 422 19.32 18.95 24.28
CA ASP A 422 20.11 19.27 23.09
C ASP A 422 19.26 19.19 21.80
N GLU A 423 18.22 18.36 21.82
CA GLU A 423 17.19 18.30 20.79
C GLU A 423 16.11 19.39 20.94
N ASP A 424 16.31 20.45 21.73
CA ASP A 424 15.31 21.51 22.05
C ASP A 424 14.04 21.01 22.76
N GLY A 425 14.11 19.89 23.46
CA GLY A 425 13.01 19.41 24.30
C GLY A 425 12.81 20.31 25.53
N ALA A 426 11.57 20.73 25.79
CA ALA A 426 11.20 21.51 26.98
C ALA A 426 10.60 20.57 28.04
N LEU A 427 11.30 20.40 29.15
CA LEU A 427 10.67 19.84 30.35
C LEU A 427 9.73 20.90 30.89
N GLU A 428 8.45 20.59 31.10
CA GLU A 428 7.57 21.45 31.87
C GLU A 428 8.19 21.55 33.27
N GLU A 429 8.82 22.67 33.57
CA GLU A 429 9.23 22.97 34.94
C GLU A 429 7.94 23.15 35.74
N ASP A 430 7.62 22.17 36.60
CA ASP A 430 6.56 22.29 37.59
C ASP A 430 6.76 23.61 38.35
N SER A 431 5.99 24.62 37.98
CA SER A 431 5.97 25.92 38.63
C SER A 431 5.15 25.82 39.92
N ASP A 432 5.51 24.90 40.79
CA ASP A 432 4.94 24.72 42.14
C ASP A 432 5.95 25.15 43.21
N ASN A 433 6.58 26.31 42.99
CA ASN A 433 7.35 27.01 44.02
C ASN A 433 7.21 28.52 43.89
N GLU A 434 6.05 29.07 44.26
CA GLU A 434 5.98 30.40 44.88
C GLU A 434 4.95 30.42 46.02
N GLU A 435 5.49 30.23 47.23
CA GLU A 435 5.12 30.71 48.59
C GLU A 435 3.66 30.69 49.10
#